data_AF-A0A8J9YZP0-F1
#
_entry.id   AF-A0A8J9YZP0-F1
#
_cell.length_a   1.000
_cell.length_b   1.000
_cell.length_c   1.000
_cell.angle_alpha   90.00
_cell.angle_beta   90.00
_cell.angle_gamma   90.00
#
_symmetry.space_group_name_H-M   'P 1'
#
loop_
_entity.id
_entity.type
_entity.pdbx_description
1 polymer ?
#
loop_
_entity_poly.entity_id
_entity_poly.type
_entity_poly.pdbx_seq_one_letter_code
_entity_poly.pdbx_strand_id
1 'polypeptide(L)'
;MLRRSDKRKDRVEISPEQLSAASTEAERLAVQLNRPMRVVGWYHSHPHITVWPSHVDVQTQQSYQFMDDCFVGLIFAVFNEDKATKRHQVQVTCFQSINQSPEGEPPMYERIEIPLHILPQDTMSRPCLESLVELPQIFSQEEQEAYSRTLGEGLDLTTCIHNGTVYMQSLSHLMEVLSGSLVQTLENRVQYNKNKVKRLKEEKEQLEKDIQDFHQKSQK
;
A
#
# COMPACT_ATOMS: atom_id res chain seq x y z
N MET A 1 -4.88 5.58 2.60
CA MET A 1 -4.18 5.45 1.29
C MET A 1 -4.47 6.66 0.40
N LEU A 2 -3.65 6.95 -0.61
CA LEU A 2 -3.84 8.11 -1.49
C LEU A 2 -4.67 7.77 -2.73
N ARG A 3 -5.52 8.73 -3.16
CA ARG A 3 -6.21 8.68 -4.45
C ARG A 3 -5.40 9.39 -5.52
N ARG A 4 -5.28 8.80 -6.70
CA ARG A 4 -4.53 9.38 -7.81
C ARG A 4 -5.45 10.30 -8.64
N SER A 5 -5.15 11.60 -8.65
CA SER A 5 -5.91 12.59 -9.42
C SER A 5 -5.55 12.60 -10.91
N ASP A 6 -4.28 12.38 -11.26
CA ASP A 6 -3.80 12.32 -12.65
C ASP A 6 -3.61 10.87 -13.12
N LYS A 7 -4.40 10.43 -14.10
CA LYS A 7 -4.38 9.04 -14.61
C LYS A 7 -3.47 8.82 -15.82
N ARG A 8 -2.70 9.82 -16.26
CA ARG A 8 -1.82 9.68 -17.44
C ARG A 8 -0.72 8.63 -17.23
N LYS A 9 -0.24 8.01 -18.31
CA LYS A 9 0.86 7.03 -18.22
C LYS A 9 2.13 7.70 -17.68
N ASP A 10 2.90 6.98 -16.86
CA ASP A 10 4.22 7.38 -16.34
C ASP A 10 4.24 8.64 -15.45
N ARG A 11 3.09 9.18 -15.03
CA ARG A 11 3.01 10.38 -14.18
C ARG A 11 2.44 10.09 -12.80
N VAL A 12 3.30 9.87 -11.82
CA VAL A 12 2.91 9.66 -10.42
C VAL A 12 3.43 10.82 -9.58
N GLU A 13 2.54 11.74 -9.23
CA GLU A 13 2.85 12.88 -8.38
C GLU A 13 1.89 12.86 -7.19
N ILE A 14 2.41 13.14 -6.00
CA ILE A 14 1.65 13.32 -4.76
C ILE A 14 1.49 14.82 -4.60
N SER A 15 0.25 15.30 -4.47
CA SER A 15 0.01 16.74 -4.32
C SER A 15 0.46 17.25 -2.95
N PRO A 16 0.79 18.55 -2.81
CA PRO A 16 1.12 19.14 -1.51
C PRO A 16 0.02 18.92 -0.46
N GLU A 17 -1.26 18.96 -0.86
CA GLU A 17 -2.40 18.69 0.01
C GLU A 17 -2.38 17.23 0.52
N GLN A 18 -2.00 16.29 -0.33
CA GLN A 18 -1.86 14.88 0.04
C GLN A 18 -0.69 14.63 0.99
N LEU A 19 0.45 15.31 0.77
CA LEU A 19 1.59 15.26 1.70
C LEU A 19 1.23 15.86 3.06
N SER A 20 0.48 16.96 3.06
CA SER A 20 -0.02 17.59 4.29
C SER A 20 -0.98 16.66 5.04
N ALA A 21 -1.96 16.06 4.35
CA ALA A 21 -2.87 15.09 4.94
C ALA A 21 -2.14 13.86 5.51
N ALA A 22 -1.13 13.35 4.80
CA ALA A 22 -0.30 12.24 5.27
C ALA A 22 0.53 12.62 6.51
N SER A 23 0.99 13.86 6.60
CA SER A 23 1.73 14.36 7.77
C SER A 23 0.82 14.45 9.00
N THR A 24 -0.39 15.00 8.85
CA THR A 24 -1.40 15.01 9.93
C THR A 24 -1.74 13.60 10.42
N GLU A 25 -1.87 12.63 9.51
CA GLU A 25 -2.12 11.24 9.88
C GLU A 25 -0.92 10.61 10.59
N ALA A 26 0.31 10.94 10.19
CA ALA A 26 1.51 10.49 10.87
C ALA A 26 1.59 11.02 12.31
N GLU A 27 1.25 12.29 12.54
CA GLU A 27 1.16 12.87 13.89
C GLU A 27 0.11 12.17 14.75
N ARG A 28 -1.07 11.89 14.19
CA ARG A 28 -2.13 11.13 14.87
C ARG A 28 -1.65 9.75 15.29
N LEU A 29 -0.97 9.03 14.39
CA LEU A 29 -0.40 7.71 14.66
C LEU A 29 0.75 7.78 15.66
N ALA A 30 1.54 8.85 15.67
CA ALA A 30 2.63 9.04 16.63
C ALA A 30 2.11 9.02 18.07
N VAL A 31 1.02 9.76 18.31
CA VAL A 31 0.34 9.80 19.61
C VAL A 31 -0.28 8.44 19.94
N GLN A 32 -1.01 7.84 19.00
CA GLN A 32 -1.71 6.56 19.23
C GLN A 32 -0.74 5.40 19.55
N LEU A 33 0.40 5.34 18.87
CA LEU A 33 1.38 4.26 19.01
C LEU A 33 2.49 4.56 20.02
N ASN A 34 2.49 5.77 20.62
CA ASN A 34 3.54 6.26 21.49
C ASN A 34 4.94 6.08 20.87
N ARG A 35 5.09 6.44 19.59
CA ARG A 35 6.30 6.28 18.80
C ARG A 35 6.47 7.47 17.87
N PRO A 36 7.68 8.00 17.63
CA PRO A 36 7.87 9.02 16.60
C PRO A 36 7.51 8.46 15.22
N MET A 37 6.46 9.03 14.61
CA MET A 37 5.99 8.69 13.27
C MET A 37 6.09 9.93 12.37
N ARG A 38 6.47 9.72 11.12
CA ARG A 38 6.51 10.76 10.07
C ARG A 38 6.34 10.10 8.71
N VAL A 39 6.06 10.90 7.68
CA VAL A 39 6.14 10.44 6.29
C VAL A 39 7.62 10.25 5.93
N VAL A 40 8.00 9.07 5.45
CA VAL A 40 9.41 8.69 5.17
C VAL A 40 9.68 8.31 3.71
N GLY A 41 8.63 8.24 2.91
CA GLY A 41 8.76 7.78 1.54
C GLY A 41 7.41 7.65 0.86
N TRP A 42 7.46 7.09 -0.35
CA TRP A 42 6.31 6.85 -1.20
C TRP A 42 6.47 5.54 -1.95
N TYR A 43 5.37 5.04 -2.51
CA TYR A 43 5.41 3.86 -3.36
C TYR A 43 4.42 3.96 -4.51
N HIS A 44 4.74 3.29 -5.62
CA HIS A 44 3.83 3.06 -6.72
C HIS A 44 4.05 1.69 -7.34
N SER A 45 3.20 1.32 -8.30
CA SER A 45 3.25 0.03 -8.98
C SER A 45 3.55 0.18 -10.47
N HIS A 46 4.23 -0.82 -10.99
CA HIS A 46 4.66 -0.99 -12.37
C HIS A 46 3.98 -2.25 -12.94
N PRO A 47 2.71 -2.16 -13.39
CA PRO A 47 2.02 -3.32 -13.94
C PRO A 47 2.59 -3.69 -15.31
N HIS A 48 2.93 -4.98 -15.50
CA HIS A 48 3.46 -5.53 -16.75
C HIS A 48 4.78 -4.90 -17.26
N ILE A 49 5.49 -4.17 -16.41
CA ILE A 49 6.78 -3.54 -16.73
C ILE A 49 7.82 -3.86 -15.65
N THR A 50 9.06 -3.47 -15.89
CA THR A 50 10.18 -3.76 -14.98
C THR A 50 10.09 -2.97 -13.69
N VAL A 51 10.71 -3.48 -12.63
CA VAL A 51 10.78 -2.82 -11.31
C VAL A 51 11.67 -1.57 -11.30
N TRP A 52 12.48 -1.37 -12.34
CA TRP A 52 13.41 -0.24 -12.40
C TRP A 52 12.68 1.10 -12.55
N PRO A 53 13.10 2.15 -11.81
CA PRO A 53 12.51 3.47 -11.92
C PRO A 53 12.77 4.07 -13.30
N SER A 54 11.76 4.72 -13.86
CA SER A 54 11.87 5.54 -15.06
C SER A 54 12.60 6.85 -14.76
N HIS A 55 12.95 7.61 -15.81
CA HIS A 55 13.53 8.94 -15.63
C HIS A 55 12.59 9.89 -14.88
N VAL A 56 11.27 9.77 -15.09
CA VAL A 56 10.26 10.56 -14.38
C VAL A 56 10.25 10.19 -12.89
N ASP A 57 10.35 8.91 -12.55
CA ASP A 57 10.39 8.46 -11.15
C ASP A 57 11.62 9.03 -10.42
N VAL A 58 12.78 9.05 -11.06
CA VAL A 58 14.02 9.60 -10.49
C VAL A 58 13.91 11.11 -10.28
N GLN A 59 13.36 11.86 -11.24
CA GLN A 59 13.13 13.30 -11.10
C GLN A 59 12.12 13.63 -9.98
N THR A 60 11.03 12.87 -9.91
CA THR A 60 10.03 13.01 -8.83
C THR A 60 10.65 12.69 -7.48
N GLN A 61 11.43 11.61 -7.38
CA GLN A 61 12.15 11.22 -6.16
C GLN A 61 13.11 12.32 -5.70
N GLN A 62 13.85 12.94 -6.63
CA GLN A 62 14.70 14.08 -6.31
C GLN A 62 13.91 15.26 -5.73
N SER A 63 12.73 15.53 -6.29
CA SER A 63 11.88 16.62 -5.83
C SER A 63 11.43 16.41 -4.38
N TYR A 64 11.13 15.16 -3.99
CA TYR A 64 10.86 14.84 -2.58
C TYR A 64 12.11 14.90 -1.70
N GLN A 65 13.29 14.54 -2.22
CA GLN A 65 14.54 14.64 -1.47
C GLN A 65 14.95 16.08 -1.16
N PHE A 66 14.53 17.08 -1.96
CA PHE A 66 14.70 18.48 -1.57
C PHE A 66 13.94 18.87 -0.30
N MET A 67 12.89 18.14 0.06
CA MET A 67 12.16 18.35 1.33
C MET A 67 12.73 17.50 2.47
N ASP A 68 13.25 16.32 2.16
CA ASP A 68 13.87 15.38 3.12
C ASP A 68 14.90 14.49 2.42
N ASP A 69 16.19 14.70 2.71
CA ASP A 69 17.29 13.95 2.09
C ASP A 69 17.18 12.43 2.31
N CYS A 70 16.49 11.98 3.37
CA CYS A 70 16.28 10.57 3.71
C CYS A 70 15.00 9.98 3.10
N PHE A 71 14.26 10.72 2.28
CA PHE A 71 13.03 10.24 1.66
C PHE A 71 13.32 9.13 0.66
N VAL A 72 12.55 8.04 0.67
CA VAL A 72 12.78 6.87 -0.21
C VAL A 72 11.58 6.57 -1.11
N GLY A 73 11.86 6.05 -2.31
CA GLY A 73 10.87 5.55 -3.25
C GLY A 73 10.85 4.03 -3.31
N LEU A 74 9.66 3.44 -3.36
CA LEU A 74 9.46 2.00 -3.55
C LEU A 74 8.66 1.74 -4.84
N ILE A 75 9.11 0.77 -5.64
CA ILE A 75 8.38 0.36 -6.85
C ILE A 75 8.05 -1.12 -6.76
N PHE A 76 6.77 -1.44 -6.97
CA PHE A 76 6.26 -2.81 -7.05
C PHE A 76 5.95 -3.18 -8.50
N ALA A 77 6.77 -4.04 -9.11
CA ALA A 77 6.47 -4.60 -10.41
C ALA A 77 5.55 -5.82 -10.25
N VAL A 78 4.37 -5.73 -10.85
CA VAL A 78 3.27 -6.68 -10.66
C VAL A 78 2.71 -7.16 -11.99
N PHE A 79 2.07 -8.34 -11.97
CA PHE A 79 1.50 -8.99 -13.17
C PHE A 79 2.52 -9.30 -14.27
N ASN A 80 3.80 -9.45 -13.92
CA ASN A 80 4.81 -9.87 -14.87
C ASN A 80 4.73 -11.39 -15.06
N GLU A 81 4.69 -11.84 -16.31
CA GLU A 81 4.73 -13.25 -16.69
C GLU A 81 5.91 -13.46 -17.62
N ASP A 82 6.79 -14.39 -17.25
CA ASP A 82 7.81 -14.88 -18.17
C ASP A 82 7.13 -15.76 -19.23
N LYS A 83 7.11 -15.27 -20.47
CA LYS A 83 6.46 -15.96 -21.60
C LYS A 83 7.05 -17.34 -21.87
N ALA A 84 8.33 -17.57 -21.57
CA ALA A 84 8.99 -18.84 -21.81
C ALA A 84 8.69 -19.85 -20.70
N THR A 85 8.76 -19.42 -19.43
CA THR A 85 8.58 -20.33 -18.28
C THR A 85 7.16 -20.38 -17.73
N LYS A 86 6.26 -19.49 -18.20
CA LYS A 86 4.90 -19.32 -17.68
C LYS A 86 4.84 -19.03 -16.18
N ARG A 87 5.91 -18.42 -15.65
CA ARG A 87 6.01 -18.04 -14.24
C ARG A 87 5.59 -16.60 -14.04
N HIS A 88 4.73 -16.38 -13.05
CA HIS A 88 4.42 -15.04 -12.56
C HIS A 88 5.51 -14.54 -11.62
N GLN A 89 5.87 -13.27 -11.76
CA GLN A 89 6.87 -12.63 -10.94
C GLN A 89 6.32 -11.33 -10.34
N VAL A 90 6.57 -11.15 -9.06
CA VAL A 90 6.40 -9.88 -8.34
C VAL A 90 7.77 -9.45 -7.84
N GLN A 91 8.16 -8.22 -8.10
CA GLN A 91 9.43 -7.65 -7.67
C GLN A 91 9.21 -6.34 -6.94
N VAL A 92 10.09 -6.03 -5.99
CA VAL A 92 10.12 -4.74 -5.30
C VAL A 92 11.54 -4.20 -5.32
N THR A 93 11.69 -2.89 -5.52
CA THR A 93 12.96 -2.18 -5.36
C THR A 93 12.75 -0.95 -4.49
N CYS A 94 13.81 -0.53 -3.80
CA CYS A 94 13.87 0.69 -3.02
C CYS A 94 15.00 1.55 -3.57
N PHE A 95 14.75 2.85 -3.76
CA PHE A 95 15.72 3.73 -4.39
C PHE A 95 15.65 5.16 -3.85
N GLN A 96 16.74 5.88 -4.07
CA GLN A 96 16.83 7.34 -3.99
C GLN A 96 17.39 7.89 -5.31
N SER A 97 17.40 9.21 -5.43
CA SER A 97 18.04 9.96 -6.50
C SER A 97 19.31 10.61 -5.97
N ILE A 98 20.36 10.63 -6.81
CA ILE A 98 21.60 11.37 -6.57
C ILE A 98 21.93 12.22 -7.78
N ASN A 99 22.42 13.45 -7.55
CA ASN A 99 22.94 14.29 -8.62
C ASN A 99 24.38 13.88 -8.95
N GLN A 100 24.64 13.50 -10.19
CA GLN A 100 25.99 13.18 -10.68
C GLN A 100 26.57 14.27 -11.60
N SER A 101 25.89 15.40 -11.77
CA SER A 101 26.42 16.49 -12.59
C SER A 101 27.73 17.05 -12.01
N PRO A 102 28.77 17.25 -12.84
CA PRO A 102 29.93 18.05 -12.47
C PRO A 102 29.51 19.45 -11.98
N GLU A 103 30.30 20.05 -11.09
CA GLU A 103 30.01 21.41 -10.57
C GLU A 103 29.88 22.42 -11.72
N GLY A 104 28.71 23.06 -11.82
CA GLY A 104 28.40 24.07 -12.83
C GLY A 104 27.65 23.57 -14.07
N GLU A 105 27.41 22.26 -14.18
CA GLU A 105 26.60 21.67 -15.25
C GLU A 105 25.12 21.48 -14.85
N PRO A 106 24.20 21.32 -15.81
CA PRO A 106 22.81 20.98 -15.52
C PRO A 106 22.72 19.69 -14.68
N PRO A 107 21.81 19.63 -13.69
CA PRO A 107 21.69 18.48 -12.81
C PRO A 107 21.32 17.22 -13.60
N MET A 108 22.08 16.15 -13.37
CA MET A 108 21.82 14.83 -13.95
C MET A 108 21.53 13.87 -12.81
N TYR A 109 20.25 13.59 -12.61
CA TYR A 109 19.79 12.71 -11.55
C TYR A 109 19.84 11.26 -12.00
N GLU A 110 20.53 10.44 -11.20
CA GLU A 110 20.59 9.00 -11.36
C GLU A 110 19.99 8.29 -10.15
N ARG A 111 19.48 7.09 -10.37
CA ARG A 111 18.98 6.25 -9.28
C ARG A 111 20.16 5.66 -8.49
N ILE A 112 20.01 5.62 -7.18
CA ILE A 112 20.83 4.81 -6.28
C ILE A 112 19.92 3.78 -5.59
N GLU A 113 20.35 2.53 -5.57
CA GLU A 113 19.59 1.45 -4.92
C GLU A 113 19.83 1.48 -3.41
N ILE A 114 18.73 1.39 -2.65
CA ILE A 114 18.76 1.33 -1.19
C ILE A 114 18.44 -0.10 -0.76
N PRO A 115 19.29 -0.75 0.07
CA PRO A 115 19.02 -2.09 0.57
C PRO A 115 17.66 -2.16 1.31
N LEU A 116 16.80 -3.07 0.87
CA LEU A 116 15.47 -3.29 1.43
C LEU A 116 15.42 -4.62 2.18
N HIS A 117 14.98 -4.57 3.45
CA HIS A 117 14.75 -5.76 4.27
C HIS A 117 13.30 -5.79 4.77
N ILE A 118 12.60 -6.90 4.50
CA ILE A 118 11.25 -7.14 5.00
C ILE A 118 11.36 -7.85 6.35
N LEU A 119 10.96 -7.17 7.42
CA LEU A 119 10.98 -7.76 8.76
C LEU A 119 9.74 -8.64 8.98
N PRO A 120 9.90 -9.89 9.43
CA PRO A 120 8.76 -10.75 9.73
C PRO A 120 7.94 -10.16 10.89
N GLN A 121 6.61 -10.26 10.78
CA GLN A 121 5.66 -9.85 11.81
C GLN A 121 4.61 -10.94 12.01
N ASP A 122 4.35 -11.31 13.27
CA ASP A 122 3.40 -12.37 13.62
C ASP A 122 1.93 -11.96 13.49
N THR A 123 1.68 -10.66 13.56
CA THR A 123 0.34 -10.06 13.56
C THR A 123 0.29 -8.88 12.60
N MET A 124 -0.92 -8.53 12.19
CA MET A 124 -1.16 -7.29 11.45
C MET A 124 -1.52 -6.21 12.44
N SER A 125 -0.88 -5.06 12.33
CA SER A 125 -1.20 -3.91 13.15
C SER A 125 -2.60 -3.37 12.80
N ARG A 126 -3.26 -2.75 13.78
CA ARG A 126 -4.56 -2.11 13.57
C ARG A 126 -4.51 -1.02 12.48
N PRO A 127 -3.52 -0.10 12.46
CA PRO A 127 -3.41 0.89 11.39
C PRO A 127 -3.28 0.27 9.99
N CYS A 128 -2.55 -0.85 9.85
CA CYS A 128 -2.45 -1.56 8.57
C CYS A 128 -3.80 -2.15 8.14
N LEU A 129 -4.59 -2.71 9.07
CA LEU A 129 -5.93 -3.22 8.78
C LEU A 129 -6.89 -2.09 8.41
N GLU A 130 -6.85 -0.97 9.12
CA GLU A 130 -7.64 0.23 8.82
C GLU A 130 -7.29 0.75 7.41
N SER A 131 -6.01 0.84 7.06
CA SER A 131 -5.55 1.23 5.72
C SER A 131 -6.00 0.26 4.61
N LEU A 132 -6.14 -1.04 4.91
CA LEU A 132 -6.60 -2.04 3.93
C LEU A 132 -8.09 -1.89 3.63
N VAL A 133 -8.93 -1.60 4.63
CA VAL A 133 -10.37 -1.45 4.45
C VAL A 133 -10.77 -0.08 3.87
N GLU A 134 -9.85 0.89 3.86
CA GLU A 134 -10.04 2.17 3.14
C GLU A 134 -10.07 2.00 1.62
N LEU A 135 -9.38 1.00 1.05
CA LEU A 135 -9.23 0.85 -0.39
C LEU A 135 -10.57 0.79 -1.15
N PRO A 136 -11.52 -0.11 -0.78
CA PRO A 136 -12.84 -0.12 -1.41
C PRO A 136 -13.59 1.20 -1.28
N GLN A 137 -13.42 1.92 -0.16
CA GLN A 137 -14.07 3.20 0.07
C GLN A 137 -13.53 4.27 -0.89
N ILE A 138 -12.21 4.32 -1.07
CA ILE A 138 -11.54 5.25 -1.99
C ILE A 138 -12.04 5.03 -3.43
N PHE A 139 -12.10 3.78 -3.90
CA PHE A 139 -12.58 3.49 -5.26
C PHE A 139 -14.07 3.80 -5.42
N SER A 140 -14.90 3.47 -4.43
CA SER A 140 -16.33 3.78 -4.46
C SER A 140 -16.57 5.29 -4.52
N GLN A 141 -15.84 6.07 -3.71
CA GLN A 141 -15.91 7.53 -3.72
C GLN A 141 -15.45 8.11 -5.07
N GLU A 142 -14.41 7.52 -5.68
CA GLU A 142 -13.94 7.95 -6.99
C GLU A 142 -14.98 7.77 -8.09
N GLU A 143 -15.65 6.61 -8.14
CA GLU A 143 -16.74 6.35 -9.07
C GLU A 143 -17.94 7.26 -8.79
N GLN A 144 -18.27 7.49 -7.52
CA GLN A 144 -19.37 8.37 -7.12
C GLN A 144 -19.12 9.81 -7.60
N GLU A 145 -17.91 10.33 -7.41
CA GLU A 145 -17.56 11.68 -7.87
C GLU A 145 -17.47 11.78 -9.41
N ALA A 146 -17.06 10.72 -10.09
CA ALA A 146 -17.11 10.66 -11.55
C ALA A 146 -18.57 10.74 -12.02
N TYR A 147 -19.46 9.95 -11.42
CA TYR A 147 -20.89 9.96 -11.71
C TYR A 147 -21.56 11.31 -11.38
N SER A 148 -21.27 11.89 -10.22
CA SER A 148 -21.82 13.20 -9.82
C SER A 148 -21.44 14.31 -10.80
N ARG A 149 -20.25 14.26 -11.39
CA ARG A 149 -19.83 15.21 -12.44
C ARG A 149 -20.62 15.08 -13.74
N THR A 150 -21.28 13.94 -13.95
CA THR A 150 -22.16 13.74 -15.11
C THR A 150 -23.58 14.28 -14.89
N LEU A 151 -23.95 14.62 -13.66
CA LEU A 151 -25.28 15.13 -13.31
C LEU A 151 -25.34 16.65 -13.59
N GLY A 152 -25.59 17.01 -14.86
CA GLY A 152 -25.76 18.39 -15.31
C GLY A 152 -27.20 18.72 -15.72
N GLU A 153 -27.51 20.01 -15.84
CA GLU A 153 -28.77 20.47 -16.39
C GLU A 153 -28.82 20.22 -17.92
N GLY A 154 -30.01 19.85 -18.44
CA GLY A 154 -30.24 19.68 -19.87
C GLY A 154 -29.92 18.30 -20.46
N LEU A 155 -29.71 17.28 -19.62
CA LEU A 155 -29.51 15.90 -20.07
C LEU A 155 -30.83 15.24 -20.48
N ASP A 156 -30.80 14.49 -21.57
CA ASP A 156 -31.92 13.65 -21.98
C ASP A 156 -32.05 12.41 -21.07
N LEU A 157 -33.25 11.85 -20.99
CA LEU A 157 -33.55 10.70 -20.13
C LEU A 157 -32.70 9.47 -20.46
N THR A 158 -32.38 9.25 -21.74
CA THR A 158 -31.57 8.11 -22.17
C THR A 158 -30.13 8.24 -21.66
N THR A 159 -29.55 9.44 -21.72
CA THR A 159 -28.24 9.74 -21.16
C THR A 159 -28.21 9.57 -19.63
N CYS A 160 -29.24 10.04 -18.93
CA CYS A 160 -29.35 9.83 -17.48
C CYS A 160 -29.39 8.34 -17.10
N ILE A 161 -30.20 7.54 -17.81
CA ILE A 161 -30.27 6.09 -17.59
C ILE A 161 -28.92 5.44 -17.90
N HIS A 162 -28.29 5.79 -19.03
CA HIS A 162 -27.00 5.25 -19.43
C HIS A 162 -25.92 5.50 -18.37
N ASN A 163 -25.75 6.76 -17.94
CA ASN A 163 -24.76 7.12 -16.93
C ASN A 163 -25.01 6.38 -15.60
N GLY A 164 -26.28 6.26 -15.20
CA GLY A 164 -26.65 5.49 -14.01
C GLY A 164 -26.32 4.00 -14.12
N THR A 165 -26.58 3.39 -15.28
CA THR A 165 -26.21 1.99 -15.55
C THR A 165 -24.69 1.78 -15.54
N VAL A 166 -23.92 2.68 -16.15
CA VAL A 166 -22.44 2.61 -16.14
C VAL A 166 -21.91 2.70 -14.71
N TYR A 167 -22.41 3.66 -13.91
CA TYR A 167 -22.04 3.78 -12.50
C TYR A 167 -22.37 2.51 -11.70
N MET A 168 -23.58 1.95 -11.88
CA MET A 168 -23.98 0.71 -11.21
C MET A 168 -23.10 -0.48 -11.61
N GLN A 169 -22.73 -0.58 -12.90
CA GLN A 169 -21.82 -1.60 -13.39
C GLN A 169 -20.42 -1.47 -12.77
N SER A 170 -19.87 -0.25 -12.69
CA SER A 170 -18.60 0.02 -12.01
C SER A 170 -18.63 -0.41 -10.54
N LEU A 171 -19.68 -0.04 -9.80
CA LEU A 171 -19.82 -0.43 -8.38
C LEU A 171 -19.95 -1.93 -8.20
N SER A 172 -20.74 -2.59 -9.06
CA SER A 172 -20.88 -4.05 -9.03
C SER A 172 -19.52 -4.73 -9.25
N HIS A 173 -18.72 -4.23 -10.19
CA HIS A 173 -17.39 -4.76 -10.45
C HIS A 173 -16.42 -4.55 -9.28
N LEU A 174 -16.44 -3.37 -8.65
CA LEU A 174 -15.63 -3.10 -7.45
C LEU A 174 -16.00 -4.03 -6.28
N MET A 175 -17.30 -4.28 -6.09
CA MET A 175 -17.77 -5.20 -5.05
C MET A 175 -17.29 -6.63 -5.29
N GLU A 176 -17.38 -7.12 -6.53
CA GLU A 176 -16.99 -8.47 -6.90
C GLU A 176 -15.47 -8.67 -6.78
N VAL A 177 -14.68 -7.79 -7.38
CA VAL A 177 -13.23 -7.98 -7.49
C VAL A 177 -12.49 -7.63 -6.21
N LEU A 178 -12.85 -6.51 -5.56
CA LEU A 178 -12.11 -6.00 -4.40
C LEU A 178 -12.79 -6.37 -3.09
N SER A 179 -14.04 -5.94 -2.89
CA SER A 179 -14.70 -6.06 -1.58
C SER A 179 -14.94 -7.51 -1.18
N GLY A 180 -15.44 -8.35 -2.09
CA GLY A 180 -15.68 -9.77 -1.83
C GLY A 180 -14.41 -10.51 -1.46
N SER A 181 -13.35 -10.35 -2.26
CA SER A 181 -12.02 -10.94 -2.01
C SER A 181 -11.43 -10.50 -0.67
N LEU A 182 -11.57 -9.21 -0.33
CA LEU A 182 -11.07 -8.66 0.93
C LEU A 182 -11.82 -9.24 2.14
N VAL A 183 -13.16 -9.25 2.10
CA VAL A 183 -13.98 -9.82 3.18
C VAL A 183 -13.62 -11.29 3.40
N GLN A 184 -13.58 -12.08 2.33
CA GLN A 184 -13.22 -13.50 2.41
C GLN A 184 -11.82 -13.70 3.02
N THR A 185 -10.85 -12.85 2.65
CA THR A 185 -9.49 -12.90 3.20
C THR A 185 -9.48 -12.58 4.70
N LEU A 186 -10.24 -11.57 5.14
CA LEU A 186 -10.34 -11.19 6.54
C LEU A 186 -11.05 -12.27 7.38
N GLU A 187 -12.12 -12.86 6.86
CA GLU A 187 -12.83 -13.98 7.52
C GLU A 187 -11.91 -15.20 7.68
N ASN A 188 -11.19 -15.57 6.61
CA ASN A 188 -10.21 -16.64 6.64
C ASN A 188 -9.10 -16.36 7.67
N ARG A 189 -8.65 -15.11 7.76
CA ARG A 189 -7.63 -14.69 8.75
C ARG A 189 -8.16 -14.77 10.18
N VAL A 190 -9.43 -14.39 10.42
CA VAL A 190 -10.07 -14.55 11.73
C VAL A 190 -10.13 -16.02 12.13
N GLN A 191 -10.55 -16.90 11.21
CA GLN A 191 -10.61 -18.34 11.49
C GLN A 191 -9.23 -18.93 11.77
N TYR A 192 -8.23 -18.54 10.98
CA TYR A 192 -6.83 -18.91 11.20
C TYR A 192 -6.34 -18.46 12.59
N ASN A 193 -6.61 -17.21 12.98
CA ASN A 193 -6.21 -16.67 14.28
C ASN A 193 -6.90 -17.39 15.44
N LYS A 194 -8.19 -17.75 15.32
CA LYS A 194 -8.90 -18.55 16.33
C LYS A 194 -8.21 -19.91 16.55
N ASN A 195 -7.84 -20.58 15.45
CA ASN A 195 -7.12 -21.85 15.51
C ASN A 195 -5.72 -21.70 16.11
N LYS A 196 -5.00 -20.62 15.74
CA LYS A 196 -3.67 -20.30 16.30
C LYS A 196 -3.75 -20.05 17.81
N VAL A 197 -4.74 -19.30 18.28
CA VAL A 197 -4.96 -19.04 19.71
C VAL A 197 -5.24 -20.33 20.48
N LYS A 198 -6.05 -21.25 19.95
CA LYS A 198 -6.30 -22.54 20.58
C LYS A 198 -5.01 -23.33 20.78
N ARG A 199 -4.21 -23.47 19.70
CA ARG A 199 -2.93 -24.17 19.74
C ARG A 199 -1.95 -23.57 20.74
N LEU A 200 -1.80 -22.24 20.73
CA LEU A 200 -0.89 -21.54 21.64
C LEU A 200 -1.31 -21.68 23.11
N LYS A 201 -2.61 -21.81 23.40
CA LYS A 201 -3.09 -22.10 24.76
C LYS A 201 -2.71 -23.51 25.21
N GLU A 202 -2.93 -24.51 24.35
CA GLU A 202 -2.54 -25.90 24.64
C GLU A 202 -1.02 -26.03 24.86
N GLU A 203 -0.23 -25.37 24.01
CA GLU A 203 1.23 -25.33 24.13
C GLU A 203 1.68 -24.62 25.42
N LYS A 204 1.05 -23.50 25.77
CA LYS A 204 1.31 -22.80 27.03
C LYS A 204 1.03 -23.72 28.24
N GLU A 205 -0.12 -24.39 28.27
CA GLU A 205 -0.48 -25.30 29.36
C GLU A 205 0.50 -26.47 29.50
N GLN A 206 0.99 -27.00 28.38
CA GLN A 206 2.00 -28.06 28.40
C GLN A 206 3.33 -27.56 28.96
N LEU A 207 3.81 -26.41 28.48
CA LEU A 207 5.07 -25.82 28.94
C LEU A 207 5.02 -25.45 30.43
N GLU A 208 3.88 -24.97 30.93
CA GLU A 208 3.70 -24.68 32.36
C GLU A 208 3.82 -25.95 33.22
N LYS A 209 3.29 -27.09 32.75
CA LYS A 209 3.46 -28.39 33.43
C LYS A 209 4.92 -28.85 33.41
N ASP A 210 5.57 -28.75 32.26
CA ASP A 210 6.97 -29.16 32.11
C ASP A 210 7.90 -28.36 33.04
N ILE A 211 7.63 -27.06 33.22
CA ILE A 211 8.35 -26.19 34.16
C ILE A 211 8.11 -26.62 35.61
N GLN A 212 6.86 -26.94 35.98
CA GLN A 212 6.54 -27.43 37.34
C GLN A 212 7.25 -28.75 37.65
N ASP A 213 7.23 -29.69 36.71
CA ASP A 213 7.92 -30.98 36.83
C ASP A 213 9.43 -30.80 36.96
N PHE A 214 10.02 -29.87 36.21
CA PHE A 214 11.44 -29.55 36.30
C PHE A 214 11.83 -28.97 37.66
N HIS A 215 11.02 -28.05 38.22
CA HIS A 215 11.25 -27.50 39.56
C HIS A 215 11.12 -28.56 40.66
N GLN A 216 10.15 -29.47 40.58
CA GLN A 216 10.01 -30.56 41.54
C GLN A 216 11.18 -31.56 41.49
N LYS A 217 11.73 -31.81 40.30
CA LYS A 217 12.93 -32.66 40.12
C LYS A 217 14.22 -31.99 40.60
N SER A 218 14.31 -30.66 40.53
CA SER A 218 15.49 -29.90 40.94
C SER A 218 15.57 -29.62 42.45
N GLN A 219 14.47 -29.81 43.19
CA GLN A 219 14.41 -29.67 44.65
C GLN A 219 14.63 -31.00 45.41
N LYS A 220 14.76 -32.12 44.69
CA LYS A 220 15.11 -33.44 45.23
C LYS A 220 16.58 -33.75 44.96
#